data_AF-A0A239KHR2-F1
#
_entry.id   AF-A0A239KHR2-F1
#
_cell.length_a   1.000
_cell.length_b   1.000
_cell.length_c   1.000
_cell.angle_alpha   90.00
_cell.angle_beta   90.00
_cell.angle_gamma   90.00
#
_symmetry.space_group_name_H-M   'P 1'
#
loop_
_entity.id
_entity.type
_entity.pdbx_description
1 polymer ?
#
loop_
_entity_poly.entity_id
_entity_poly.type
_entity_poly.pdbx_seq_one_letter_code
_entity_poly.pdbx_strand_id
1 'polypeptide(L)'
;MNNETPLRAPVSARKRMTLFRTGEGIPLDHETMPFAGVDPATMAGLGRIMASGPRAADASHTTILFQSGDEEGVSLSHAWFKTGFISSRHSHNADGIYYILAGEARFGSARLGPGDGIYVPAEQAYVLEVGNEGCELLEFRNAAQFNIHFKGNDEAHWEKVAQSYTRHMPQWENELPPSQRSYCSISVSSR
;
A
#
# COMPACT_ATOMS: atom_id res chain seq x y z
N MET A 1 7.11 -45.21 48.09
CA MET A 1 6.59 -45.41 46.72
C MET A 1 5.76 -44.18 46.39
N ASN A 2 6.36 -43.19 45.74
CA ASN A 2 5.66 -41.97 45.32
C ASN A 2 5.45 -42.07 43.82
N ASN A 3 4.22 -42.37 43.40
CA ASN A 3 3.81 -42.31 41.99
C ASN A 3 3.41 -40.87 41.68
N GLU A 4 4.33 -40.10 41.10
CA GLU A 4 3.96 -38.85 40.43
C GLU A 4 3.51 -39.17 39.01
N THR A 5 2.20 -39.00 38.77
CA THR A 5 1.61 -39.02 37.43
C THR A 5 2.08 -37.78 36.67
N PRO A 6 2.74 -37.88 35.50
CA PRO A 6 3.17 -36.70 34.78
C PRO A 6 1.95 -35.95 34.23
N LEU A 7 1.85 -34.65 34.55
CA LEU A 7 0.91 -33.73 33.96
C LEU A 7 1.12 -33.71 32.44
N ARG A 8 0.11 -34.17 31.69
CA ARG A 8 0.11 -34.19 30.23
C ARG A 8 0.10 -32.75 29.73
N ALA A 9 1.18 -32.32 29.09
CA ALA A 9 1.25 -31.00 28.46
C ALA A 9 0.07 -30.82 27.48
N PRO A 10 -0.56 -29.63 27.43
CA PRO A 10 -1.67 -29.38 26.52
C PRO A 10 -1.22 -29.61 25.08
N VAL A 11 -1.99 -30.41 24.34
CA VAL A 11 -1.76 -30.65 22.92
C VAL A 11 -1.96 -29.31 22.21
N SER A 12 -0.88 -28.74 21.66
CA SER A 12 -0.94 -27.54 20.81
C SER A 12 -1.99 -27.77 19.72
N ALA A 13 -3.00 -26.89 19.67
CA ALA A 13 -4.02 -26.95 18.63
C ALA A 13 -3.33 -26.85 17.26
N ARG A 14 -3.61 -27.82 16.36
CA ARG A 14 -3.05 -27.80 15.00
C ARG A 14 -3.39 -26.48 14.32
N LYS A 15 -2.36 -25.74 13.89
CA LYS A 15 -2.52 -24.57 13.01
C LYS A 15 -3.28 -25.02 11.76
N ARG A 16 -4.41 -24.38 11.47
CA ARG A 16 -5.27 -24.68 10.30
C ARG A 16 -4.90 -23.76 9.14
N MET A 17 -5.15 -24.24 7.92
CA MET A 17 -5.10 -23.38 6.74
C MET A 17 -6.23 -22.36 6.80
N THR A 18 -5.89 -21.08 6.59
CA THR A 18 -6.86 -19.99 6.47
C THR A 18 -7.09 -19.70 4.99
N LEU A 19 -8.36 -19.59 4.59
CA LEU A 19 -8.77 -19.27 3.22
C LEU A 19 -9.23 -17.83 3.18
N PHE A 20 -8.92 -17.15 2.07
CA PHE A 20 -9.29 -15.76 1.83
C PHE A 20 -10.02 -15.70 0.49
N ARG A 21 -11.13 -14.96 0.43
CA ARG A 21 -11.95 -14.88 -0.77
C ARG A 21 -11.93 -13.49 -1.37
N THR A 22 -12.06 -13.43 -2.69
CA THR A 22 -12.33 -12.19 -3.40
C THR A 22 -13.58 -11.53 -2.83
N GLY A 23 -13.47 -10.25 -2.45
CA GLY A 23 -14.57 -9.48 -1.86
C GLY A 23 -14.61 -9.45 -0.32
N GLU A 24 -13.81 -10.28 0.36
CA GLU A 24 -13.64 -10.23 1.82
C GLU A 24 -12.49 -9.32 2.27
N GLY A 25 -11.75 -8.74 1.31
CA GLY A 25 -10.66 -7.83 1.61
C GLY A 25 -11.17 -6.55 2.29
N ILE A 26 -10.41 -6.08 3.27
CA ILE A 26 -10.75 -4.88 4.04
C ILE A 26 -9.89 -3.70 3.60
N PRO A 27 -10.39 -2.44 3.65
CA PRO A 27 -9.55 -1.28 3.41
C PRO A 27 -8.41 -1.20 4.42
N LEU A 28 -7.22 -0.78 3.96
CA LEU A 28 -6.12 -0.44 4.86
C LEU A 28 -6.47 0.84 5.62
N ASP A 29 -6.36 0.79 6.95
CA ASP A 29 -6.72 1.89 7.85
C ASP A 29 -5.58 2.25 8.81
N HIS A 30 -5.83 3.20 9.71
CA HIS A 30 -4.85 3.64 10.70
C HIS A 30 -4.64 2.65 11.86
N GLU A 31 -5.53 1.67 12.05
CA GLU A 31 -5.32 0.61 13.05
C GLU A 31 -4.26 -0.37 12.55
N THR A 32 -4.33 -0.73 11.27
CA THR A 32 -3.34 -1.61 10.62
C THR A 32 -2.06 -0.87 10.24
N MET A 33 -2.21 0.38 9.79
CA MET A 33 -1.11 1.26 9.38
C MET A 33 -1.08 2.59 10.16
N PRO A 34 -0.64 2.58 11.43
CA PRO A 34 -0.58 3.79 12.24
C PRO A 34 0.45 4.78 11.69
N PHE A 35 0.14 6.06 11.84
CA PHE A 35 1.05 7.14 11.46
C PHE A 35 2.16 7.31 12.51
N ALA A 36 3.39 7.43 12.03
CA ALA A 36 4.57 7.76 12.83
C ALA A 36 5.34 8.94 12.21
N GLY A 37 6.13 9.65 13.04
CA GLY A 37 6.89 10.82 12.58
C GLY A 37 6.03 12.04 12.24
N VAL A 38 4.86 12.17 12.88
CA VAL A 38 3.94 13.29 12.66
C VAL A 38 4.33 14.47 13.53
N ASP A 39 5.12 15.39 12.97
CA ASP A 39 5.47 16.68 13.56
C ASP A 39 4.64 17.84 12.94
N PRO A 40 4.74 19.09 13.43
CA PRO A 40 3.98 20.21 12.88
C PRO A 40 4.23 20.46 11.38
N ALA A 41 5.44 20.20 10.89
CA ALA A 41 5.78 20.35 9.47
C ALA A 41 5.10 19.28 8.61
N THR A 42 5.07 18.04 9.09
CA THR A 42 4.38 16.92 8.46
C THR A 42 2.88 17.15 8.44
N MET A 43 2.30 17.63 9.55
CA MET A 43 0.88 18.00 9.60
C MET A 43 0.54 19.11 8.61
N ALA A 44 1.39 20.13 8.50
CA ALA A 44 1.20 21.19 7.50
C ALA A 44 1.27 20.63 6.07
N GLY A 45 2.22 19.74 5.79
CA GLY A 45 2.36 19.07 4.49
C GLY A 45 1.16 18.20 4.11
N LEU A 46 0.69 17.36 5.03
CA LEU A 46 -0.54 16.58 4.86
C LEU A 46 -1.75 17.49 4.65
N GLY A 47 -1.83 18.60 5.40
CA GLY A 47 -2.86 19.62 5.23
C GLY A 47 -2.86 20.23 3.82
N ARG A 48 -1.69 20.50 3.23
CA ARG A 48 -1.57 20.98 1.85
C ARG A 48 -2.09 19.96 0.83
N ILE A 49 -1.77 18.68 1.03
CA ILE A 49 -2.29 17.61 0.16
C ILE A 49 -3.81 17.56 0.24
N MET A 50 -4.39 17.59 1.45
CA MET A 50 -5.84 17.59 1.62
C MET A 50 -6.51 18.85 1.05
N ALA A 51 -5.82 19.99 1.06
CA ALA A 51 -6.27 21.23 0.44
C ALA A 51 -6.21 21.22 -1.10
N SER A 52 -5.57 20.22 -1.73
CA SER A 52 -5.49 20.09 -3.19
C SER A 52 -6.86 19.88 -3.86
N GLY A 53 -7.84 19.39 -3.10
CA GLY A 53 -9.23 19.27 -3.53
C GLY A 53 -10.03 18.19 -2.76
N PRO A 54 -11.35 18.14 -2.96
CA PRO A 54 -12.25 17.29 -2.18
C PRO A 54 -12.04 15.78 -2.35
N ARG A 55 -11.31 15.37 -3.40
CA ARG A 55 -11.03 13.95 -3.71
C ARG A 55 -9.56 13.59 -3.47
N ALA A 56 -8.81 14.39 -2.68
CA ALA A 56 -7.41 14.11 -2.37
C ALA A 56 -7.20 12.72 -1.74
N ALA A 57 -8.15 12.27 -0.92
CA ALA A 57 -8.12 10.94 -0.30
C ALA A 57 -8.28 9.78 -1.31
N ASP A 58 -8.84 10.04 -2.50
CA ASP A 58 -9.09 9.01 -3.51
C ASP A 58 -7.85 8.69 -4.35
N ALA A 59 -6.73 9.37 -4.11
CA ALA A 59 -5.50 9.23 -4.89
C ALA A 59 -4.92 7.81 -4.82
N SER A 60 -5.22 7.06 -3.76
CA SER A 60 -4.80 5.68 -3.56
C SER A 60 -5.87 4.88 -2.82
N HIS A 61 -6.03 3.62 -3.20
CA HIS A 61 -6.90 2.66 -2.52
C HIS A 61 -6.11 1.39 -2.25
N THR A 62 -5.97 1.03 -0.97
CA THR A 62 -5.29 -0.20 -0.58
C THR A 62 -6.27 -1.13 0.13
N THR A 63 -6.37 -2.36 -0.37
CA THR A 63 -7.19 -3.41 0.20
C THR A 63 -6.28 -4.51 0.74
N ILE A 64 -6.41 -4.82 2.03
CA ILE A 64 -5.77 -5.97 2.65
C ILE A 64 -6.49 -7.22 2.17
N LEU A 65 -5.79 -8.07 1.41
CA LEU A 65 -6.32 -9.32 0.87
C LEU A 65 -6.11 -10.48 1.83
N PHE A 66 -5.01 -10.44 2.57
CA PHE A 66 -4.60 -11.47 3.51
C PHE A 66 -3.86 -10.84 4.67
N GLN A 67 -4.16 -11.33 5.86
CA GLN A 67 -3.46 -11.01 7.09
C GLN A 67 -3.51 -12.25 7.97
N SER A 68 -2.39 -12.59 8.60
CA SER A 68 -2.32 -13.70 9.55
C SER A 68 -1.66 -13.26 10.83
N GLY A 69 -2.03 -13.86 11.95
CA GLY A 69 -1.45 -13.51 13.26
C GLY A 69 -1.82 -12.11 13.73
N ASP A 70 -1.20 -11.73 14.84
CA ASP A 70 -1.23 -10.36 15.38
C ASP A 70 -0.08 -9.56 14.73
N GLU A 71 0.69 -8.74 15.45
CA GLU A 71 1.71 -7.85 14.86
C GLU A 71 2.77 -8.59 14.00
N GLU A 72 3.35 -9.70 14.49
CA GLU A 72 4.46 -10.43 13.84
C GLU A 72 4.03 -11.41 12.73
N GLY A 73 2.85 -11.18 12.17
CA GLY A 73 2.30 -11.99 11.11
C GLY A 73 2.87 -11.70 9.72
N VAL A 74 2.03 -11.93 8.73
CA VAL A 74 2.29 -11.56 7.33
C VAL A 74 1.03 -10.93 6.76
N SER A 75 1.21 -9.98 5.85
CA SER A 75 0.11 -9.37 5.13
C SER A 75 0.38 -9.32 3.63
N LEU A 76 -0.71 -9.36 2.86
CA LEU A 76 -0.73 -9.09 1.44
C LEU A 76 -1.84 -8.09 1.16
N SER A 77 -1.48 -6.97 0.55
CA SER A 77 -2.42 -5.95 0.12
C SER A 77 -2.37 -5.77 -1.39
N HIS A 78 -3.51 -5.39 -1.96
CA HIS A 78 -3.59 -4.83 -3.30
C HIS A 78 -3.70 -3.32 -3.19
N ALA A 79 -2.73 -2.61 -3.77
CA ALA A 79 -2.74 -1.15 -3.81
C ALA A 79 -3.00 -0.66 -5.23
N TRP A 80 -3.98 0.22 -5.37
CA TRP A 80 -4.27 0.94 -6.59
C TRP A 80 -4.01 2.43 -6.39
N PHE A 81 -3.02 2.94 -7.09
CA PHE A 81 -2.64 4.34 -7.13
C PHE A 81 -3.16 4.97 -8.42
N LYS A 82 -3.89 6.08 -8.27
CA LYS A 82 -4.45 6.81 -9.41
C LYS A 82 -3.37 7.57 -10.17
N THR A 83 -3.73 8.00 -11.36
CA THR A 83 -2.84 8.76 -12.24
C THR A 83 -2.25 9.97 -11.53
N GLY A 84 -0.91 10.11 -11.60
CA GLY A 84 -0.20 11.23 -11.00
C GLY A 84 -0.05 11.15 -9.48
N PHE A 85 -0.38 10.02 -8.85
CA PHE A 85 -0.11 9.80 -7.43
C PHE A 85 1.40 9.93 -7.14
N ILE A 86 1.72 10.63 -6.06
CA ILE A 86 3.06 10.77 -5.51
C ILE A 86 2.92 10.58 -4.01
N SER A 87 3.63 9.60 -3.45
CA SER A 87 3.64 9.43 -1.99
C SER A 87 4.45 10.54 -1.32
N SER A 88 4.13 10.85 -0.08
CA SER A 88 5.15 11.44 0.80
C SER A 88 6.33 10.48 0.93
N ARG A 89 7.51 11.02 1.25
CA ARG A 89 8.66 10.23 1.64
C ARG A 89 8.37 9.57 2.99
N HIS A 90 8.40 8.25 3.03
CA HIS A 90 8.11 7.48 4.23
C HIS A 90 8.89 6.17 4.26
N SER A 91 8.96 5.55 5.44
CA SER A 91 9.39 4.17 5.65
C SER A 91 8.30 3.37 6.37
N HIS A 92 8.48 2.05 6.42
CA HIS A 92 7.69 1.13 7.23
C HIS A 92 8.62 0.37 8.17
N ASN A 93 8.14 -0.02 9.36
CA ASN A 93 8.85 -0.89 10.31
C ASN A 93 8.81 -2.39 9.93
N ALA A 94 8.47 -2.69 8.68
CA ALA A 94 8.36 -4.03 8.13
C ALA A 94 9.05 -4.08 6.76
N ASP A 95 9.59 -5.24 6.42
CA ASP A 95 10.10 -5.50 5.08
C ASP A 95 8.92 -5.56 4.09
N GLY A 96 9.09 -4.94 2.94
CA GLY A 96 8.09 -4.88 1.88
C GLY A 96 8.60 -5.47 0.56
N ILE A 97 7.78 -6.30 -0.07
CA ILE A 97 7.94 -6.62 -1.50
C ILE A 97 6.77 -6.00 -2.23
N TYR A 98 7.07 -5.22 -3.27
CA TYR A 98 6.08 -4.60 -4.14
C TYR A 98 6.20 -5.24 -5.51
N TYR A 99 5.11 -5.80 -6.02
CA TYR A 99 5.07 -6.47 -7.32
C TYR A 99 4.02 -5.81 -8.21
N ILE A 100 4.45 -5.27 -9.36
CA ILE A 100 3.56 -4.48 -10.23
C ILE A 100 2.67 -5.42 -11.04
N LEU A 101 1.35 -5.21 -10.90
CA LEU A 101 0.33 -5.98 -11.63
C LEU A 101 0.00 -5.32 -12.97
N ALA A 102 -0.18 -4.01 -12.98
CA ALA A 102 -0.58 -3.23 -14.15
C ALA A 102 -0.21 -1.75 -13.99
N GLY A 103 -0.05 -1.04 -15.11
CA GLY A 103 0.43 0.35 -15.11
C GLY A 103 1.92 0.45 -14.79
N GLU A 104 2.32 1.55 -14.16
CA GLU A 104 3.73 1.84 -13.90
C GLU A 104 3.98 2.57 -12.58
N ALA A 105 5.04 2.16 -11.89
CA ALA A 105 5.56 2.82 -10.70
C ALA A 105 7.01 3.24 -10.88
N ARG A 106 7.39 4.35 -10.24
CA ARG A 106 8.78 4.78 -10.10
C ARG A 106 9.19 4.83 -8.64
N PHE A 107 10.35 4.26 -8.36
CA PHE A 107 11.04 4.32 -7.07
C PHE A 107 12.42 4.96 -7.29
N GLY A 108 12.49 6.28 -7.09
CA GLY A 108 13.68 7.07 -7.46
C GLY A 108 13.96 7.02 -8.97
N SER A 109 15.13 6.48 -9.33
CA SER A 109 15.52 6.31 -10.75
C SER A 109 14.97 5.04 -11.39
N ALA A 110 14.50 4.07 -10.60
CA ALA A 110 13.95 2.83 -11.12
C ALA A 110 12.52 3.06 -11.63
N ARG A 111 12.24 2.57 -12.85
CA ARG A 111 10.92 2.57 -13.49
C ARG A 111 10.50 1.12 -13.63
N LEU A 112 9.38 0.74 -13.02
CA LEU A 112 8.91 -0.63 -12.89
C LEU A 112 7.54 -0.76 -13.58
N GLY A 113 7.42 -1.72 -14.48
CA GLY A 113 6.18 -2.07 -15.18
C GLY A 113 5.65 -3.45 -14.75
N PRO A 114 4.60 -3.96 -15.42
CA PRO A 114 3.95 -5.21 -15.02
C PRO A 114 4.93 -6.38 -15.02
N GLY A 115 4.97 -7.13 -13.91
CA GLY A 115 5.89 -8.24 -13.70
C GLY A 115 7.20 -7.88 -12.99
N ASP A 116 7.53 -6.58 -12.91
CA ASP A 116 8.66 -6.11 -12.12
C ASP A 116 8.31 -6.06 -10.63
N GLY A 117 9.33 -6.07 -9.78
CA GLY A 117 9.16 -5.86 -8.36
C GLY A 117 10.36 -5.23 -7.68
N ILE A 118 10.13 -4.74 -6.47
CA ILE A 118 11.16 -4.16 -5.62
C ILE A 118 11.01 -4.68 -4.19
N TYR A 119 12.15 -4.96 -3.56
CA TYR A 119 12.24 -5.21 -2.13
C TYR A 119 12.69 -3.91 -1.44
N VAL A 120 11.96 -3.53 -0.39
CA VAL A 120 12.27 -2.40 0.48
C VAL A 120 12.46 -2.95 1.89
N PRO A 121 13.68 -2.91 2.45
CA PRO A 121 13.90 -3.36 3.81
C PRO A 121 13.22 -2.41 4.80
N ALA A 122 12.89 -2.92 5.99
CA ALA A 122 12.35 -2.14 7.09
C ALA A 122 13.19 -0.87 7.35
N GLU A 123 12.52 0.22 7.68
CA GLU A 123 13.06 1.56 7.91
C GLU A 123 13.72 2.24 6.69
N GLN A 124 13.80 1.60 5.53
CA GLN A 124 14.27 2.25 4.30
C GLN A 124 13.22 3.19 3.75
N ALA A 125 13.52 4.49 3.79
CA ALA A 125 12.60 5.50 3.28
C ALA A 125 12.65 5.61 1.74
N TYR A 126 11.47 5.71 1.12
CA TYR A 126 11.29 5.79 -0.33
C TYR A 126 10.17 6.78 -0.70
N VAL A 127 10.06 7.06 -2.00
CA VAL A 127 8.94 7.77 -2.63
C VAL A 127 8.46 6.90 -3.78
N LEU A 128 7.15 6.69 -3.86
CA LEU A 128 6.47 6.09 -4.99
C LEU A 128 5.88 7.19 -5.85
N GLU A 129 6.19 7.19 -7.14
CA GLU A 129 5.56 8.07 -8.14
C GLU A 129 4.89 7.24 -9.22
N VAL A 130 3.68 7.62 -9.60
CA VAL A 130 2.86 6.89 -10.57
C VAL A 130 2.59 7.76 -11.79
N GLY A 131 2.76 7.15 -12.97
CA GLY A 131 2.63 7.82 -14.25
C GLY A 131 1.18 8.06 -14.67
N ASN A 132 1.01 8.39 -15.96
CA ASN A 132 -0.26 8.79 -16.57
C ASN A 132 -1.31 7.67 -16.66
N GLU A 133 -0.93 6.43 -16.38
CA GLU A 133 -1.82 5.28 -16.48
C GLU A 133 -2.37 4.82 -15.14
N GLY A 134 -1.87 5.37 -14.02
CA GLY A 134 -2.07 4.77 -12.70
C GLY A 134 -1.16 3.55 -12.49
N CYS A 135 -1.26 2.93 -11.33
CA CYS A 135 -0.52 1.70 -11.00
C CYS A 135 -1.34 0.81 -10.08
N GLU A 136 -1.33 -0.49 -10.36
CA GLU A 136 -1.77 -1.53 -9.43
C GLU A 136 -0.58 -2.40 -9.06
N LEU A 137 -0.44 -2.68 -7.77
CA LEU A 137 0.62 -3.54 -7.26
C LEU A 137 0.14 -4.39 -6.09
N LEU A 138 0.84 -5.48 -5.86
CA LEU A 138 0.75 -6.26 -4.63
C LEU A 138 1.82 -5.82 -3.66
N GLU A 139 1.44 -5.66 -2.40
CA GLU A 139 2.32 -5.37 -1.29
C GLU A 139 2.36 -6.56 -0.35
N PHE A 140 3.49 -7.28 -0.31
CA PHE A 140 3.74 -8.33 0.66
C PHE A 140 4.55 -7.75 1.81
N ARG A 141 4.18 -8.07 3.05
CA ARG A 141 4.97 -7.71 4.21
C ARG A 141 5.15 -8.88 5.16
N ASN A 142 6.29 -8.87 5.82
CA ASN A 142 6.60 -9.77 6.94
C ASN A 142 6.00 -9.29 8.28
N ALA A 143 4.91 -8.54 8.22
CA ALA A 143 4.15 -8.09 9.38
C ALA A 143 2.67 -8.01 9.02
N ALA A 144 1.80 -8.28 9.99
CA ALA A 144 0.35 -8.11 9.81
C ALA A 144 -0.09 -6.67 10.11
N GLN A 145 0.64 -5.97 10.99
CA GLN A 145 0.51 -4.54 11.24
C GLN A 145 1.87 -3.87 11.00
N PHE A 146 1.86 -2.66 10.43
CA PHE A 146 3.09 -1.95 10.08
C PHE A 146 2.83 -0.45 10.08
N ASN A 147 3.74 0.38 10.58
CA ASN A 147 3.52 1.83 10.59
C ASN A 147 3.67 2.45 9.19
N ILE A 148 3.28 3.71 9.03
CA ILE A 148 3.84 4.60 7.99
C ILE A 148 4.57 5.74 8.69
N HIS A 149 5.89 5.75 8.56
CA HIS A 149 6.75 6.73 9.21
C HIS A 149 7.15 7.82 8.23
N PHE A 150 6.56 9.01 8.35
CA PHE A 150 6.92 10.16 7.53
C PHE A 150 8.31 10.68 7.94
N LYS A 151 9.24 10.78 6.98
CA LYS A 151 10.60 11.26 7.26
C LYS A 151 11.24 11.90 6.04
N GLY A 152 11.86 13.06 6.24
CA GLY A 152 12.66 13.73 5.21
C GLY A 152 11.85 14.34 4.07
N ASN A 153 10.62 14.78 4.36
CA ASN A 153 9.84 15.62 3.44
C ASN A 153 10.13 17.09 3.71
N ASP A 154 10.51 17.84 2.69
CA ASP A 154 10.63 19.29 2.75
C ASP A 154 9.41 19.97 2.09
N GLU A 155 9.35 21.30 2.18
CA GLU A 155 8.24 22.07 1.60
C GLU A 155 8.12 21.87 0.09
N ALA A 156 9.24 21.71 -0.62
CA ALA A 156 9.25 21.49 -2.06
C ALA A 156 8.62 20.14 -2.44
N HIS A 157 8.89 19.07 -1.67
CA HIS A 157 8.26 17.78 -1.87
C HIS A 157 6.76 17.83 -1.60
N TRP A 158 6.33 18.46 -0.50
CA TRP A 158 4.90 18.62 -0.21
C TRP A 158 4.16 19.41 -1.30
N GLU A 159 4.78 20.46 -1.81
CA GLU A 159 4.25 21.25 -2.92
C GLU A 159 4.16 20.42 -4.21
N LYS A 160 5.20 19.61 -4.52
CA LYS A 160 5.18 18.68 -5.66
C LYS A 160 4.00 17.72 -5.59
N VAL A 161 3.74 17.13 -4.43
CA VAL A 161 2.61 16.21 -4.23
C VAL A 161 1.28 16.95 -4.44
N ALA A 162 1.08 18.09 -3.76
CA ALA A 162 -0.16 18.86 -3.86
C ALA A 162 -0.45 19.32 -5.29
N GLN A 163 0.55 19.82 -6.02
CA GLN A 163 0.41 20.21 -7.42
C GLN A 163 0.03 19.03 -8.32
N SER A 164 0.66 17.87 -8.12
CA SER A 164 0.31 16.67 -8.89
C SER A 164 -1.14 16.25 -8.62
N TYR A 165 -1.59 16.32 -7.37
CA TYR A 165 -2.95 15.97 -6.99
C TYR A 165 -3.93 16.95 -7.64
N THR A 166 -3.75 18.27 -7.48
CA THR A 166 -4.61 19.28 -8.12
C THR A 166 -4.68 19.10 -9.64
N ARG A 167 -3.56 18.76 -10.28
CA ARG A 167 -3.50 18.57 -11.74
C ARG A 167 -4.32 17.37 -12.22
N HIS A 168 -4.26 16.24 -11.51
CA HIS A 168 -4.82 14.98 -11.99
C HIS A 168 -6.17 14.63 -11.37
N MET A 169 -6.50 15.18 -10.20
CA MET A 169 -7.73 14.89 -9.46
C MET A 169 -9.03 14.98 -10.26
N PRO A 170 -9.22 15.94 -11.20
CA PRO A 170 -10.45 16.00 -11.98
C PRO A 170 -10.80 14.71 -12.74
N GLN A 171 -9.81 13.88 -13.11
CA GLN A 171 -10.07 12.63 -13.82
C GLN A 171 -10.31 11.42 -12.90
N TRP A 172 -9.94 11.54 -11.62
CA TRP A 172 -9.95 10.41 -10.67
C TRP A 172 -11.33 9.83 -10.40
N GLU A 173 -12.39 10.63 -10.56
CA GLU A 173 -13.77 10.21 -10.34
C GLU A 173 -14.17 9.01 -11.21
N ASN A 174 -13.81 9.04 -12.48
CA ASN A 174 -14.15 7.99 -13.44
C ASN A 174 -12.95 7.09 -13.77
N GLU A 175 -11.84 7.29 -13.08
CA GLU A 175 -10.62 6.55 -13.34
C GLU A 175 -10.79 5.10 -12.86
N LEU A 176 -10.64 4.15 -13.77
CA LEU A 176 -10.63 2.71 -13.49
C LEU A 176 -9.23 2.22 -13.16
N PRO A 177 -9.05 1.14 -12.39
CA PRO A 177 -7.74 0.51 -12.22
C PRO A 177 -7.13 0.09 -13.58
N PRO A 178 -5.80 0.24 -13.78
CA PRO A 178 -5.11 -0.13 -15.02
C PRO A 178 -5.50 -1.51 -15.58
N SER A 179 -5.61 -2.52 -14.73
CA SER A 179 -5.99 -3.90 -15.05
C SER A 179 -7.36 -4.00 -15.72
N GLN A 180 -8.30 -3.10 -15.39
CA GLN A 180 -9.65 -3.07 -15.95
C GLN A 180 -9.73 -2.30 -17.27
N ARG A 181 -8.76 -1.42 -17.57
CA ARG A 181 -8.69 -0.69 -18.85
C ARG A 181 -8.23 -1.60 -19.98
N SER A 182 -7.22 -2.43 -19.72
CA SER A 182 -6.62 -3.36 -20.68
C SER A 182 -7.61 -4.42 -21.18
N TYR A 183 -8.62 -4.78 -20.37
CA TYR A 183 -9.69 -5.70 -20.78
C TYR A 183 -10.69 -5.07 -21.77
N CYS A 184 -10.85 -3.75 -21.77
CA CYS A 184 -11.77 -3.06 -22.68
C CYS A 184 -11.20 -2.95 -24.11
N SER A 185 -9.88 -2.86 -24.27
CA SER A 185 -9.24 -2.79 -25.60
C SER A 185 -9.31 -4.10 -26.40
N ILE A 186 -9.46 -5.26 -25.74
CA ILE A 186 -9.51 -6.57 -26.42
C ILE A 186 -10.91 -6.86 -26.98
N SER A 187 -11.97 -6.31 -26.37
CA SER A 187 -13.36 -6.58 -26.78
C SER A 187 -13.83 -5.75 -27.99
N VAL A 188 -13.08 -4.71 -28.38
CA VAL A 188 -13.42 -3.85 -29.54
C VAL A 188 -12.80 -4.36 -30.84
N SER A 189 -11.78 -5.22 -30.80
CA SER A 189 -11.10 -5.72 -32.00
C SER A 189 -11.70 -7.02 -32.57
N SER A 190 -12.86 -7.44 -32.08
CA SER A 190 -13.54 -8.70 -32.45
C SER A 190 -14.95 -8.45 -33.01
N ARG A 191 -15.10 -7.51 -33.94
CA ARG A 191 -16.32 -7.37 -34.77
C ARG A 191 -15.96 -7.11 -36.22
#